data_AF-A0A345QM95-F1
#
_entry.id   AF-A0A345QM95-F1
#
_cell.length_a   1.000
_cell.length_b   1.000
_cell.length_c   1.000
_cell.angle_alpha   90.00
_cell.angle_beta   90.00
_cell.angle_gamma   90.00
#
_symmetry.space_group_name_H-M   'P 1'
#
loop_
_entity.id
_entity.type
_entity.pdbx_description
1 polymer ?
#
loop_
_entity_poly.entity_id
_entity_poly.type
_entity_poly.pdbx_seq_one_letter_code
_entity_poly.pdbx_strand_id
1 'polypeptide(L)'
;MRSVLRPVLGLCVALTALSACDPAEFDSDPQVRADARAGRKCVQAVTQQTGDASGVVNTTLPIVEINQLIIDLPSSQTRWVCLTDDLGAPLQLYQLGAG
;
A
#
# COMPACT_ATOMS: atom_id res chain seq x y z
N MET A 1 14.26 45.75 2.51
CA MET A 1 13.11 44.89 2.85
C MET A 1 13.49 43.46 2.49
N ARG A 2 13.94 42.67 3.49
CA ARG A 2 14.51 41.33 3.29
C ARG A 2 13.45 40.26 3.56
N SER A 3 13.34 39.34 2.60
CA SER A 3 12.38 38.27 2.42
C SER A 3 12.08 37.44 3.67
N VAL A 4 10.85 37.52 4.19
CA VAL A 4 10.31 36.70 5.29
C VAL A 4 9.66 35.40 4.78
N LEU A 5 9.83 35.05 3.50
CA LEU A 5 9.09 33.94 2.86
C LEU A 5 9.63 32.52 3.15
N ARG A 6 10.75 32.38 3.88
CA ARG A 6 11.43 31.09 4.05
C ARG A 6 10.95 30.14 5.17
N PRO A 7 10.23 30.54 6.24
CA PRO A 7 9.93 29.61 7.34
C PRO A 7 8.67 28.75 7.08
N VAL A 8 7.80 29.16 6.15
CA VAL A 8 6.51 28.48 5.90
C VAL A 8 6.69 27.20 5.07
N LEU A 9 7.62 27.21 4.10
CA LEU A 9 7.88 26.04 3.25
C LEU A 9 8.48 24.85 4.02
N GLY A 10 9.29 25.10 5.06
CA GLY A 10 9.85 24.02 5.88
C GLY A 10 8.80 23.29 6.74
N LEU A 11 7.77 24.00 7.20
CA LEU A 11 6.73 23.43 8.04
C LEU A 11 5.80 22.49 7.25
N CYS A 12 5.48 22.84 6.00
CA CYS A 12 4.64 22.00 5.14
C CYS A 12 5.30 20.66 4.79
N VAL A 13 6.63 20.64 4.58
CA VAL A 13 7.37 19.40 4.25
C VAL A 13 7.44 18.45 5.46
N ALA A 14 7.56 18.98 6.68
CA ALA A 14 7.56 18.17 7.89
C ALA A 14 6.20 17.50 8.14
N LEU A 15 5.09 18.19 7.86
CA LEU A 15 3.74 17.67 8.07
C LEU A 15 3.38 16.57 7.07
N THR A 16 3.85 16.64 5.82
CA THR A 16 3.62 15.60 4.82
C THR A 16 4.37 14.29 5.10
N ALA A 17 5.44 14.33 5.90
CA ALA A 17 6.19 13.13 6.27
C ALA A 17 5.45 12.28 7.32
N LEU A 18 4.61 12.88 8.17
CA LEU A 18 3.87 12.15 9.20
C LEU A 18 2.62 11.43 8.64
N SER A 19 2.01 11.94 7.57
CA SER A 19 0.77 11.36 7.02
C SER A 19 0.98 10.08 6.19
N ALA A 20 2.23 9.66 5.96
CA ALA A 20 2.55 8.43 5.25
C ALA A 20 2.84 7.23 6.19
N CYS A 21 2.76 7.42 7.51
CA CYS A 21 2.94 6.35 8.48
C CYS A 21 1.66 5.54 8.62
N ASP A 22 1.70 4.28 8.21
CA ASP A 22 0.63 3.31 8.43
C ASP A 22 0.67 2.86 9.90
N PRO A 23 -0.40 3.07 10.69
CA PRO A 23 -0.41 2.70 12.11
C PRO A 23 -0.14 1.21 12.33
N ALA A 24 -0.42 0.35 11.34
CA ALA A 24 -0.14 -1.07 11.41
C ALA A 24 1.36 -1.40 11.48
N GLU A 25 2.26 -0.47 11.12
CA GLU A 25 3.71 -0.66 11.27
C GLU A 25 4.18 -0.62 12.73
N PHE A 26 3.40 -0.01 13.61
CA PHE A 26 3.72 0.14 15.03
C PHE A 26 2.88 -0.78 15.91
N ASP A 27 2.16 -1.73 15.31
CA ASP A 27 1.40 -2.71 16.06
C ASP A 27 2.33 -3.58 16.92
N SER A 28 1.88 -3.86 18.14
CA SER A 28 2.54 -4.78 19.05
C SER A 28 2.66 -6.19 18.48
N ASP A 29 1.70 -6.60 17.65
CA ASP A 29 1.69 -7.90 16.99
C ASP A 29 2.67 -7.93 15.80
N PRO A 30 3.71 -8.79 15.82
CA PRO A 30 4.63 -8.94 14.70
C PRO A 30 3.97 -9.38 13.39
N GLN A 31 2.84 -10.10 13.43
CA GLN A 31 2.12 -10.55 12.25
C GLN A 31 1.43 -9.38 11.55
N VAL A 32 0.72 -8.53 12.29
CA VAL A 32 0.07 -7.32 11.75
C VAL A 32 1.09 -6.42 11.04
N ARG A 33 2.29 -6.26 11.61
CA ARG A 33 3.37 -5.50 10.95
C ARG A 33 3.89 -6.17 9.67
N ALA A 34 3.92 -7.50 9.63
CA ALA A 34 4.34 -8.25 8.45
C ALA A 34 3.31 -8.12 7.32
N ASP A 35 2.02 -8.23 7.64
CA ASP A 35 0.91 -8.06 6.71
C ASP A 35 0.87 -6.64 6.13
N ALA A 36 1.08 -5.61 6.97
CA ALA A 36 1.17 -4.22 6.51
C ALA A 36 2.31 -4.02 5.50
N ARG A 37 3.48 -4.64 5.75
CA ARG A 37 4.61 -4.63 4.81
C ARG A 37 4.29 -5.36 3.50
N ALA A 38 3.65 -6.53 3.59
CA ALA A 38 3.24 -7.31 2.43
C ALA A 38 2.24 -6.53 1.57
N GLY A 39 1.23 -5.90 2.20
CA GLY A 39 0.25 -5.04 1.55
C GLY A 39 0.89 -3.93 0.73
N ARG A 40 1.83 -3.18 1.31
CA ARG A 40 2.51 -2.10 0.58
C ARG A 40 3.33 -2.61 -0.60
N LYS A 41 4.05 -3.73 -0.43
CA LYS A 41 4.83 -4.34 -1.52
C LYS A 41 3.90 -4.83 -2.64
N CYS A 42 2.76 -5.42 -2.30
CA CYS A 42 1.77 -5.87 -3.28
C CYS A 42 1.11 -4.70 -4.03
N VAL A 43 0.68 -3.65 -3.33
CA VAL A 43 0.17 -2.42 -3.97
C VAL A 43 1.24 -1.84 -4.90
N GLN A 44 2.49 -1.77 -4.46
CA GLN A 44 3.59 -1.29 -5.30
C GLN A 44 3.80 -2.18 -6.53
N ALA A 45 3.76 -3.51 -6.37
CA ALA A 45 3.95 -4.44 -7.47
C ALA A 45 2.81 -4.34 -8.51
N VAL A 46 1.56 -4.25 -8.05
CA VAL A 46 0.39 -3.99 -8.90
C VAL A 46 0.50 -2.63 -9.61
N THR A 47 0.94 -1.59 -8.89
CA THR A 47 1.18 -0.26 -9.48
C THR A 47 2.24 -0.32 -10.57
N GLN A 48 3.34 -1.06 -10.37
CA GLN A 48 4.38 -1.24 -11.38
C GLN A 48 3.86 -2.03 -12.59
N GLN A 49 2.99 -3.01 -12.37
CA GLN A 49 2.42 -3.84 -13.42
C GLN A 49 1.37 -3.10 -14.27
N THR A 50 0.55 -2.25 -13.64
CA THR A 50 -0.62 -1.62 -14.28
C THR A 50 -0.41 -0.14 -14.63
N GLY A 51 0.57 0.51 -14.01
CA GLY A 51 0.74 1.96 -14.04
C GLY A 51 -0.25 2.72 -13.15
N ASP A 52 -1.09 2.01 -12.39
CA ASP A 52 -2.18 2.60 -11.62
C ASP A 52 -1.84 2.75 -10.13
N ALA A 53 -1.70 4.00 -9.68
CA ALA A 53 -1.34 4.30 -8.30
C ALA A 53 -2.54 4.34 -7.34
N SER A 54 -3.76 4.04 -7.81
CA SER A 54 -4.95 4.02 -6.95
C SER A 54 -5.13 2.71 -6.17
N GLY A 55 -4.23 1.74 -6.37
CA GLY A 55 -4.31 0.42 -5.75
C GLY A 55 -4.41 0.47 -4.23
N VAL A 56 -5.39 -0.23 -3.68
CA VAL A 56 -5.61 -0.38 -2.23
C VAL A 56 -5.82 -1.83 -1.86
N VAL A 57 -5.35 -2.25 -0.68
CA VAL A 57 -5.58 -3.60 -0.17
C VAL A 57 -7.06 -3.76 0.20
N ASN A 58 -7.72 -4.77 -0.36
CA ASN A 58 -9.08 -5.14 -0.02
C ASN A 58 -9.07 -6.00 1.25
N THR A 59 -9.70 -5.49 2.31
CA THR A 59 -9.85 -6.18 3.60
C THR A 59 -11.26 -6.76 3.82
N THR A 60 -12.15 -6.60 2.83
CA THR A 60 -13.56 -7.02 2.92
C THR A 60 -13.76 -8.42 2.34
N LEU A 61 -13.01 -8.77 1.29
CA LEU A 61 -13.06 -10.10 0.71
C LEU A 61 -12.26 -11.08 1.58
N PRO A 62 -12.87 -12.20 2.01
CA PRO A 62 -12.15 -13.18 2.82
C PRO A 62 -11.07 -13.85 1.98
N ILE A 63 -9.86 -13.88 2.53
CA ILE A 63 -8.73 -14.60 1.95
C ILE A 63 -8.61 -15.93 2.67
N VAL A 64 -8.66 -17.02 1.91
CA VAL A 64 -8.67 -18.39 2.46
C VAL A 64 -7.26 -18.97 2.52
N GLU A 65 -6.34 -18.48 1.68
CA GLU A 65 -4.95 -18.93 1.61
C GLU A 65 -4.01 -17.95 2.32
N ILE A 66 -2.96 -18.48 2.93
CA ILE A 66 -1.87 -17.68 3.50
C ILE A 66 -1.09 -16.98 2.37
N ASN A 67 -0.44 -15.85 2.70
CA ASN A 67 0.42 -15.11 1.77
C ASN A 67 -0.30 -14.64 0.50
N GLN A 68 -1.61 -14.39 0.58
CA GLN A 68 -2.39 -13.85 -0.52
C GLN A 68 -3.01 -12.51 -0.08
N LEU A 69 -2.95 -11.52 -0.97
CA LEU A 69 -3.62 -10.23 -0.80
C LEU A 69 -4.41 -9.87 -2.04
N ILE A 70 -5.59 -9.29 -1.85
CA ILE A 70 -6.40 -8.75 -2.93
C ILE A 70 -6.19 -7.24 -2.97
N ILE A 71 -5.87 -6.73 -4.16
CA ILE A 71 -5.69 -5.30 -4.42
C ILE A 71 -6.82 -4.84 -5.33
N ASP A 72 -7.62 -3.88 -4.86
CA ASP A 72 -8.61 -3.18 -5.69
C ASP A 72 -7.96 -1.98 -6.37
N LEU A 73 -8.24 -1.80 -7.66
CA LEU A 73 -7.91 -0.59 -8.41
C LEU A 73 -9.22 0.18 -8.68
N PRO A 74 -9.58 1.17 -7.84
CA PRO A 74 -10.87 1.87 -7.95
C PRO A 74 -11.02 2.68 -9.25
N SER A 75 -9.92 3.18 -9.81
CA SER A 75 -9.86 3.90 -11.10
C SER A 75 -10.33 3.06 -12.29
N SER A 76 -9.92 1.79 -12.35
CA SER A 76 -10.20 0.86 -13.44
C SER A 76 -11.31 -0.14 -13.09
N GLN A 77 -11.77 -0.12 -11.85
CA GLN A 77 -12.71 -1.10 -11.28
C GLN A 77 -12.22 -2.53 -11.54
N THR A 78 -10.92 -2.77 -11.38
CA THR A 78 -10.34 -4.10 -11.53
C THR A 78 -9.76 -4.60 -10.21
N ARG A 79 -9.72 -5.93 -10.06
CA ARG A 79 -9.08 -6.60 -8.94
C ARG A 79 -7.88 -7.40 -9.36
N TRP A 80 -6.88 -7.37 -8.50
CA TRP A 80 -5.67 -8.15 -8.61
C TRP A 80 -5.45 -8.96 -7.37
N VAL A 81 -4.92 -10.16 -7.54
CA VAL A 81 -4.35 -10.93 -6.45
C VAL A 81 -2.85 -10.81 -6.52
N CYS A 82 -2.26 -10.60 -5.35
CA CYS A 82 -0.85 -10.68 -5.11
C CYS A 82 -0.57 -11.87 -4.19
N LEU A 83 0.22 -12.82 -4.68
CA LEU A 83 0.78 -13.89 -3.87
C LEU A 83 2.16 -13.46 -3.38
N THR A 84 2.45 -13.70 -2.11
CA THR A 84 3.72 -13.37 -1.48
C THR A 84 4.47 -14.62 -1.00
N ASP A 85 5.75 -14.45 -0.68
CA ASP A 85 6.48 -15.40 0.15
C ASP A 85 6.20 -15.16 1.64
N ASP A 86 6.83 -15.98 2.51
CA ASP A 86 6.73 -15.87 3.97
C ASP A 86 7.31 -14.57 4.54
N LEU A 87 8.03 -13.79 3.72
CA LEU A 87 8.59 -12.48 4.06
C LEU A 87 7.74 -11.32 3.48
N GLY A 88 6.58 -11.65 2.90
CA GLY A 88 5.67 -10.70 2.27
C GLY A 88 6.19 -10.10 0.97
N ALA A 89 7.19 -10.70 0.32
CA ALA A 89 7.65 -10.26 -1.00
C ALA A 89 6.76 -10.84 -2.10
N PRO A 90 6.32 -10.01 -3.07
CA PRO A 90 5.41 -10.44 -4.13
C PRO A 90 6.09 -11.43 -5.07
N LEU A 91 5.49 -12.60 -5.23
CA LEU A 91 5.94 -13.69 -6.11
C LEU A 91 5.16 -13.70 -7.42
N GLN A 92 3.84 -13.52 -7.36
CA GLN A 92 2.95 -13.60 -8.52
C GLN A 92 1.82 -12.60 -8.41
N LEU A 93 1.41 -12.07 -9.56
CA LEU A 93 0.29 -11.16 -9.72
C LEU A 93 -0.64 -11.72 -10.78
N TYR A 94 -1.94 -11.79 -10.49
CA TYR A 94 -2.95 -12.15 -11.49
C TYR A 94 -4.21 -11.33 -11.31
N GLN A 95 -4.83 -10.97 -12.42
CA GLN A 95 -6.06 -10.19 -12.44
C GLN A 95 -7.27 -11.12 -12.24
N LEU A 96 -8.14 -10.80 -11.29
CA LEU A 96 -9.39 -11.55 -11.02
C LEU A 96 -10.54 -11.13 -11.96
N GLY A 97 -10.47 -9.92 -12.52
CA GLY A 97 -11.50 -9.35 -13.38
C GLY A 97 -12.03 -8.02 -12.83
N ALA A 98 -13.24 -7.64 -13.28
CA ALA A 98 -13.91 -6.44 -12.80
C ALA A 98 -14.37 -6.61 -11.35
N GLY A 99 -14.20 -5.55 -10.57
CA GLY A 99 -14.54 -5.48 -9.15
C GLY A 99 -15.94 -4.95 -8.90
#